data_AF-A0A1S6EYB6-F1
#
_entry.id   AF-A0A1S6EYB6-F1
#
_cell.length_a   1.000
_cell.length_b   1.000
_cell.length_c   1.000
_cell.angle_alpha   90.00
_cell.angle_beta   90.00
_cell.angle_gamma   90.00
#
_symmetry.space_group_name_H-M   'P 1'
#
loop_
_entity.id
_entity.type
_entity.pdbx_description
1 polymer ?
#
loop_
_entity_poly.entity_id
_entity_poly.type
_entity_poly.pdbx_seq_one_letter_code
_entity_poly.pdbx_strand_id
1 'polypeptide(L)'
;MARQSPHACGRSVSTTAAAIAVSLLLIQCDRPAPESPEVVPSPEAAPAPALVPVPATALSRVDLLNAARRAEQAYAEGRVETQPDPLIGRSFAIRMAFACNGPSTPDAPATGLAQWAWGPDQRTIRIRLAPADWTGSNLVTPAGATASPSGWEAVEGFWVARPWLTTEACPVVHLDPLTPTQGAPSPQTLGLAAVFEAGGSRLGRRDGKAYEHTVRPQGDQPLASPSQGYRLLLEGRIVGFPGGRAIQCRAAGPDQRPVCVAAVQLDKVAFEDASGATLSEWRPG
;
A
#
# COMPACT_ATOMS: atom_id res chain seq x y z
N MET A 1 51.30 22.63 -26.81
CA MET A 1 50.65 23.35 -27.92
C MET A 1 49.20 23.60 -27.47
N ALA A 2 48.89 24.71 -26.78
CA ALA A 2 48.51 26.05 -27.30
C ALA A 2 47.24 25.96 -28.18
N ARG A 3 46.11 26.66 -28.00
CA ARG A 3 45.75 28.01 -27.49
C ARG A 3 44.29 27.97 -26.96
N GLN A 4 43.90 28.60 -25.84
CA GLN A 4 43.52 30.01 -25.63
C GLN A 4 42.31 30.54 -26.45
N SER A 5 41.29 31.03 -25.70
CA SER A 5 40.03 31.77 -25.98
C SER A 5 40.23 33.13 -26.73
N PRO A 6 39.35 34.19 -26.73
CA PRO A 6 37.92 34.43 -26.32
C PRO A 6 37.13 35.44 -27.24
N HIS A 7 36.00 36.00 -26.75
CA HIS A 7 35.24 37.23 -27.15
C HIS A 7 34.11 37.08 -28.21
N ALA A 8 32.97 37.80 -28.21
CA ALA A 8 32.56 39.13 -27.71
C ALA A 8 31.03 39.10 -27.34
N CYS A 9 30.50 39.80 -26.32
CA CYS A 9 30.38 41.24 -26.03
C CYS A 9 29.40 42.00 -26.96
N GLY A 10 28.23 42.37 -26.43
CA GLY A 10 27.30 43.34 -27.01
C GLY A 10 26.63 44.15 -25.90
N ARG A 11 26.96 45.44 -25.83
CA ARG A 11 26.50 46.49 -24.89
C ARG A 11 25.48 47.41 -25.59
N SER A 12 24.51 47.93 -24.83
CA SER A 12 24.08 49.36 -24.83
C SER A 12 23.09 49.52 -23.65
N VAL A 13 23.27 50.34 -22.58
CA VAL A 13 23.58 51.79 -22.44
C VAL A 13 22.33 52.59 -22.92
N SER A 14 21.62 53.43 -22.15
CA SER A 14 22.08 54.40 -21.14
C SER A 14 20.95 55.16 -20.38
N THR A 15 21.31 55.71 -19.20
CA THR A 15 20.96 57.03 -18.56
C THR A 15 19.49 57.38 -18.18
N THR A 16 19.14 58.08 -17.08
CA THR A 16 19.74 59.17 -16.23
C THR A 16 18.80 59.34 -15.01
N ALA A 17 19.17 59.31 -13.72
CA ALA A 17 19.89 60.26 -12.83
C ALA A 17 19.18 61.59 -12.45
N ALA A 18 19.13 61.83 -11.11
CA ALA A 18 19.05 63.10 -10.32
C ALA A 18 17.85 63.11 -9.32
N ALA A 19 17.94 63.14 -7.98
CA ALA A 19 18.79 63.76 -6.95
C ALA A 19 18.23 65.09 -6.35
N ILE A 20 17.81 64.97 -5.07
CA ILE A 20 17.98 65.92 -3.93
C ILE A 20 17.16 67.23 -3.88
N ALA A 21 16.39 67.44 -2.80
CA ALA A 21 16.67 68.44 -1.74
C ALA A 21 15.42 68.79 -0.90
N VAL A 22 15.62 68.79 0.42
CA VAL A 22 14.72 69.23 1.50
C VAL A 22 14.68 70.75 1.60
N SER A 23 13.54 71.36 1.97
CA SER A 23 13.45 72.52 2.88
C SER A 23 12.01 72.81 3.34
N LEU A 24 11.87 73.01 4.66
CA LEU A 24 10.69 73.45 5.41
C LEU A 24 10.33 74.92 5.12
N LEU A 25 9.05 75.30 5.30
CA LEU A 25 8.59 76.37 6.21
C LEU A 25 7.06 76.63 6.09
N LEU A 26 6.37 76.40 7.22
CA LEU A 26 5.26 77.14 7.85
C LEU A 26 4.17 77.81 6.99
N ILE A 27 2.91 77.43 7.25
CA ILE A 27 1.77 78.27 7.69
C ILE A 27 0.56 77.32 7.79
N GLN A 28 0.12 76.95 8.99
CA GLN A 28 -1.21 76.38 9.19
C GLN A 28 -1.94 77.19 10.24
N CYS A 29 -2.89 77.98 9.75
CA CYS A 29 -3.90 78.67 10.53
C CYS A 29 -4.76 77.66 11.27
N ASP A 30 -5.02 77.99 12.52
CA ASP A 30 -5.97 77.39 13.44
C ASP A 30 -7.31 77.09 12.74
N ARG A 31 -7.61 75.80 12.55
CA ARG A 31 -8.94 75.33 12.12
C ARG A 31 -9.45 74.38 13.22
N PRO A 32 -10.54 74.72 13.92
CA PRO A 32 -11.15 73.79 14.86
C PRO A 32 -11.58 72.52 14.11
N ALA A 33 -11.11 71.38 14.61
CA ALA A 33 -11.38 70.07 14.03
C ALA A 33 -12.88 69.76 14.08
N PRO A 34 -13.48 69.27 12.96
CA PRO A 34 -14.84 68.76 12.99
C PRO A 34 -14.91 67.52 13.89
N GLU A 35 -15.95 67.48 14.72
CA GLU A 35 -16.25 66.39 15.65
C GLU A 35 -16.30 65.05 14.90
N SER A 36 -15.43 64.13 15.29
CA SER A 36 -15.30 62.82 14.65
C SER A 36 -16.56 62.01 14.94
N PRO A 37 -17.25 61.46 13.91
CA PRO A 37 -18.40 60.60 14.15
C PRO A 37 -17.97 59.38 14.98
N GLU A 38 -18.79 59.08 15.98
CA GLU A 38 -18.62 57.97 16.92
C GLU A 38 -18.46 56.65 16.15
N VAL A 39 -17.33 55.97 16.36
CA VAL A 39 -17.04 54.66 15.78
C VAL A 39 -17.95 53.65 16.44
N VAL A 40 -19.04 53.27 15.76
CA VAL A 40 -19.86 52.14 16.17
C VAL A 40 -18.99 50.88 16.06
N PRO A 41 -18.79 50.10 17.15
CA PRO A 41 -17.98 48.90 17.09
C PRO A 41 -18.61 47.90 16.11
N SER A 42 -17.82 47.48 15.12
CA SER A 42 -18.18 46.41 14.20
C SER A 42 -18.32 45.10 14.99
N PRO A 43 -19.40 44.33 14.84
CA PRO A 43 -19.56 43.06 15.53
C PRO A 43 -18.39 42.13 15.20
N GLU A 44 -17.72 41.64 16.24
CA GLU A 44 -16.62 40.69 16.13
C GLU A 44 -17.07 39.46 15.34
N ALA A 45 -16.40 39.19 14.23
CA ALA A 45 -16.69 38.04 13.39
C ALA A 45 -16.47 36.76 14.19
N ALA A 46 -17.51 35.93 14.30
CA ALA A 46 -17.42 34.64 14.97
C ALA A 46 -16.25 33.82 14.38
N PRO A 47 -15.46 33.13 15.22
CA PRO A 47 -14.34 32.33 14.75
C PRO A 47 -14.84 31.26 13.77
N ALA A 48 -14.19 31.20 12.60
CA ALA A 48 -14.51 30.19 11.61
C ALA A 48 -14.37 28.78 12.23
N PRO A 49 -15.31 27.85 11.96
CA PRO A 49 -15.21 26.50 12.49
C PRO A 49 -13.90 25.85 12.04
N ALA A 50 -13.15 25.31 12.99
CA ALA A 50 -11.93 24.58 12.70
C ALA A 50 -12.24 23.42 11.74
N LEU A 51 -11.57 23.39 10.60
CA LEU A 51 -11.69 22.30 9.63
C LEU A 51 -11.17 21.01 10.30
N VAL A 52 -12.07 20.08 10.59
CA VAL A 52 -11.69 18.74 11.04
C VAL A 52 -10.96 18.06 9.87
N PRO A 53 -9.71 17.56 10.06
CA PRO A 53 -9.01 16.86 9.00
C PRO A 53 -9.82 15.62 8.59
N VAL A 54 -10.14 15.51 7.29
CA VAL A 54 -10.75 14.29 6.74
C VAL A 54 -9.75 13.14 6.94
N PRO A 55 -10.13 12.02 7.58
CA PRO A 55 -9.21 10.91 7.75
C PRO A 55 -8.77 10.40 6.37
N ALA A 56 -7.46 10.24 6.19
CA ALA A 56 -6.90 9.73 4.95
C ALA A 56 -7.51 8.37 4.63
N THR A 57 -8.06 8.21 3.42
CA THR A 57 -8.60 6.95 2.95
C THR A 57 -7.51 5.88 2.94
N ALA A 58 -7.87 4.69 3.43
CA ALA A 58 -7.00 3.52 3.39
C ALA A 58 -6.62 3.21 1.93
N LEU A 59 -5.37 2.80 1.73
CA LEU A 59 -4.87 2.35 0.44
C LEU A 59 -5.70 1.15 -0.03
N SER A 60 -6.26 1.25 -1.22
CA SER A 60 -6.99 0.17 -1.88
C SER A 60 -6.03 -0.84 -2.51
N ARG A 61 -6.59 -1.95 -3.01
CA ARG A 61 -5.84 -2.90 -3.85
C ARG A 61 -5.17 -2.20 -5.02
N VAL A 62 -5.87 -1.29 -5.70
CA VAL A 62 -5.34 -0.57 -6.86
C VAL A 62 -4.13 0.27 -6.48
N ASP A 63 -4.21 0.98 -5.34
CA ASP A 63 -3.11 1.82 -4.85
C ASP A 63 -1.88 0.98 -4.52
N LEU A 64 -2.07 -0.18 -3.88
CA LEU A 64 -1.00 -1.08 -3.52
C LEU A 64 -0.34 -1.72 -4.75
N LEU A 65 -1.12 -2.13 -5.76
CA LEU A 65 -0.58 -2.63 -7.03
C LEU A 65 0.21 -1.55 -7.77
N ASN A 66 -0.27 -0.31 -7.77
CA ASN A 66 0.44 0.79 -8.40
C ASN A 66 1.74 1.15 -7.65
N ALA A 67 1.71 1.09 -6.32
CA ALA A 67 2.92 1.24 -5.49
C ALA A 67 3.95 0.14 -5.80
N ALA A 68 3.50 -1.12 -5.87
CA ALA A 68 4.35 -2.24 -6.23
C ALA A 68 4.98 -2.08 -7.62
N ARG A 69 4.20 -1.70 -8.64
CA ARG A 69 4.74 -1.46 -10.00
C ARG A 69 5.80 -0.37 -10.03
N ARG A 70 5.63 0.71 -9.26
CA ARG A 70 6.67 1.77 -9.13
C ARG A 70 7.94 1.22 -8.47
N ALA A 71 7.80 0.38 -7.44
CA ALA A 71 8.93 -0.27 -6.79
C ALA A 71 9.64 -1.27 -7.73
N GLU A 72 8.88 -2.05 -8.51
CA GLU A 72 9.41 -2.97 -9.54
C GLU A 72 10.25 -2.20 -10.57
N GLN A 73 9.74 -1.08 -11.08
CA GLN A 73 10.45 -0.22 -12.04
C GLN A 73 11.71 0.39 -11.43
N ALA A 74 11.60 0.98 -10.25
CA ALA A 74 12.77 1.57 -9.56
C ALA A 74 13.87 0.52 -9.31
N TYR A 75 13.48 -0.70 -8.91
CA TYR A 75 14.41 -1.81 -8.75
C TYR A 75 15.08 -2.20 -10.08
N ALA A 76 14.30 -2.37 -11.15
CA ALA A 76 14.81 -2.76 -12.46
C ALA A 76 15.75 -1.70 -13.06
N GLU A 77 15.49 -0.43 -12.78
CA GLU A 77 16.33 0.71 -13.18
C GLU A 77 17.57 0.89 -12.29
N GLY A 78 17.69 0.15 -11.18
CA GLY A 78 18.76 0.32 -10.20
C GLY A 78 18.71 1.65 -9.45
N ARG A 79 17.53 2.28 -9.35
CA ARG A 79 17.36 3.54 -8.62
C ARG A 79 17.50 3.34 -7.12
N VAL A 80 18.25 4.25 -6.50
CA VAL A 80 18.39 4.35 -5.05
C VAL A 80 17.55 5.52 -4.56
N GLU A 81 16.49 5.21 -3.83
CA GLU A 81 15.59 6.26 -3.36
C GLU A 81 16.13 6.92 -2.10
N THR A 82 16.26 8.25 -2.15
CA THR A 82 16.80 9.07 -1.06
C THR A 82 15.74 9.74 -0.20
N GLN A 83 14.50 9.79 -0.69
CA GLN A 83 13.38 10.38 0.03
C GLN A 83 12.66 9.35 0.91
N PRO A 84 12.09 9.79 2.05
CA PRO A 84 11.22 8.94 2.86
C PRO A 84 10.08 8.34 2.03
N ASP A 85 9.78 7.07 2.26
CA ASP A 85 8.72 6.38 1.53
C ASP A 85 7.34 6.84 2.03
N PRO A 86 6.52 7.51 1.19
CA PRO A 86 5.24 8.09 1.61
C PRO A 86 4.17 7.05 1.93
N LEU A 87 4.43 5.76 1.66
CA LEU A 87 3.52 4.68 2.03
C LEU A 87 3.62 4.34 3.51
N ILE A 88 4.78 4.57 4.15
CA ILE A 88 4.98 4.22 5.55
C ILE A 88 3.98 4.99 6.42
N GLY A 89 3.27 4.26 7.28
CA GLY A 89 2.25 4.79 8.17
C GLY A 89 0.85 4.88 7.56
N ARG A 90 0.69 4.66 6.24
CA ARG A 90 -0.63 4.61 5.60
C ARG A 90 -1.38 3.33 6.01
N SER A 91 -2.66 3.47 6.35
CA SER A 91 -3.56 2.32 6.45
C SER A 91 -3.84 1.75 5.06
N PHE A 92 -4.13 0.44 4.98
CA PHE A 92 -4.58 -0.23 3.78
C PHE A 92 -5.74 -1.18 4.08
N ALA A 93 -6.55 -1.44 3.05
CA ALA A 93 -7.56 -2.48 3.04
C ALA A 93 -7.62 -3.07 1.63
N ILE A 94 -7.28 -4.34 1.49
CA ILE A 94 -7.34 -5.03 0.20
C ILE A 94 -8.25 -6.26 0.30
N ARG A 95 -9.13 -6.44 -0.70
CA ARG A 95 -9.83 -7.72 -0.89
C ARG A 95 -9.26 -8.48 -2.07
N MET A 96 -9.23 -9.79 -1.94
CA MET A 96 -8.72 -10.69 -2.96
C MET A 96 -9.65 -11.86 -3.14
N ALA A 97 -10.17 -12.04 -4.36
CA ALA A 97 -10.94 -13.23 -4.67
C ALA A 97 -10.06 -14.49 -4.63
N PHE A 98 -10.56 -15.54 -4.01
CA PHE A 98 -10.01 -16.90 -4.10
C PHE A 98 -11.14 -17.90 -4.37
N ALA A 99 -10.80 -19.18 -4.48
CA ALA A 99 -11.73 -20.25 -4.87
C ALA A 99 -12.22 -20.23 -6.34
N CYS A 100 -11.65 -19.36 -7.18
CA CYS A 100 -12.09 -19.15 -8.56
C CYS A 100 -11.89 -20.34 -9.51
N ASN A 101 -10.96 -21.26 -9.20
CA ASN A 101 -10.56 -22.36 -10.09
C ASN A 101 -10.92 -23.75 -9.52
N GLY A 102 -11.95 -23.82 -8.66
CA GLY A 102 -12.32 -25.07 -8.00
C GLY A 102 -11.51 -25.36 -6.72
N PRO A 103 -11.78 -26.49 -6.06
CA PRO A 103 -11.20 -26.83 -4.76
C PRO A 103 -9.71 -27.13 -4.87
N SER A 104 -8.96 -26.76 -3.84
CA SER A 104 -7.58 -27.18 -3.64
C SER A 104 -7.55 -28.65 -3.24
N THR A 105 -6.49 -29.35 -3.65
CA THR A 105 -6.24 -30.70 -3.13
C THR A 105 -5.84 -30.60 -1.65
N PRO A 106 -6.29 -31.53 -0.79
CA PRO A 106 -6.02 -31.48 0.65
C PRO A 106 -4.52 -31.37 1.01
N ASP A 107 -3.66 -31.94 0.18
CA ASP A 107 -2.22 -32.05 0.41
C ASP A 107 -1.38 -31.05 -0.40
N ALA A 108 -1.98 -30.07 -1.09
CA ALA A 108 -1.21 -29.02 -1.77
C ALA A 108 -0.88 -27.87 -0.81
N PRO A 109 0.36 -27.77 -0.29
CA PRO A 109 0.76 -26.62 0.50
C PRO A 109 0.82 -25.37 -0.38
N ALA A 110 -0.14 -24.45 -0.24
CA ALA A 110 -0.03 -23.10 -0.77
C ALA A 110 0.00 -22.10 0.40
N THR A 111 1.16 -22.02 1.06
CA THR A 111 1.38 -21.01 2.10
C THR A 111 1.31 -19.60 1.52
N GLY A 112 0.74 -18.68 2.29
CA GLY A 112 0.52 -17.29 1.90
C GLY A 112 -0.66 -17.08 0.95
N LEU A 113 -1.36 -18.13 0.49
CA LEU A 113 -2.54 -18.02 -0.36
C LEU A 113 -3.77 -18.61 0.32
N ALA A 114 -4.93 -17.98 0.14
CA ALA A 114 -6.20 -18.53 0.59
C ALA A 114 -6.65 -19.67 -0.34
N GLN A 115 -7.06 -20.76 0.28
CA GLN A 115 -7.50 -21.99 -0.37
C GLN A 115 -8.88 -22.37 0.15
N TRP A 116 -9.59 -23.19 -0.63
CA TRP A 116 -10.77 -23.89 -0.15
C TRP A 116 -10.72 -25.35 -0.58
N ALA A 117 -11.36 -26.22 0.16
CA ALA A 117 -11.55 -27.61 -0.19
C ALA A 117 -12.92 -28.10 0.31
N TRP A 118 -13.43 -29.16 -0.29
CA TRP A 118 -14.55 -29.90 0.30
C TRP A 118 -14.10 -30.56 1.61
N GLY A 119 -14.95 -30.50 2.62
CA GLY A 119 -14.84 -31.34 3.80
C GLY A 119 -15.37 -32.76 3.54
N PRO A 120 -15.46 -33.59 4.60
CA PRO A 120 -15.94 -34.96 4.49
C PRO A 120 -17.29 -35.05 3.77
N ASP A 121 -17.42 -36.05 2.89
CA ASP A 121 -18.62 -36.33 2.10
C ASP A 121 -19.14 -35.13 1.26
N GLN A 122 -18.29 -34.13 1.00
CA GLN A 122 -18.66 -32.86 0.33
C GLN A 122 -19.79 -32.09 1.03
N ARG A 123 -20.00 -32.33 2.33
CA ARG A 123 -21.07 -31.68 3.11
C ARG A 123 -20.69 -30.34 3.70
N THR A 124 -19.41 -29.99 3.68
CA THR A 124 -18.90 -28.72 4.21
C THR A 124 -17.85 -28.16 3.26
N ILE A 125 -17.64 -26.85 3.30
CA ILE A 125 -16.51 -26.22 2.62
C ILE A 125 -15.53 -25.73 3.68
N ARG A 126 -14.28 -26.19 3.59
CA ARG A 126 -13.18 -25.72 4.43
C ARG A 126 -12.46 -24.61 3.70
N ILE A 127 -12.34 -23.45 4.33
CA ILE A 127 -11.56 -22.31 3.89
C ILE A 127 -10.33 -22.21 4.78
N ARG A 128 -9.16 -22.00 4.18
CA ARG A 128 -7.88 -21.96 4.89
C ARG A 128 -6.93 -20.92 4.30
N LEU A 129 -6.22 -20.21 5.17
CA LEU A 129 -5.06 -19.38 4.83
C LEU A 129 -3.96 -19.65 5.86
N ALA A 130 -2.92 -20.37 5.46
CA ALA A 130 -1.72 -20.52 6.28
C ALA A 130 -0.69 -19.47 5.85
N PRO A 131 -0.21 -18.56 6.72
CA PRO A 131 0.87 -17.65 6.35
C PRO A 131 2.14 -18.41 5.95
N ALA A 132 2.90 -17.86 5.02
CA ALA A 132 4.24 -18.36 4.72
C ALA A 132 5.23 -17.87 5.79
N ASP A 133 6.23 -18.68 6.16
CA ASP A 133 7.33 -18.18 6.99
C ASP A 133 8.39 -17.53 6.11
N TRP A 134 8.56 -16.22 6.25
CA TRP A 134 9.55 -15.42 5.52
C TRP A 134 10.69 -14.92 6.41
N THR A 135 10.80 -15.36 7.67
CA THR A 135 11.76 -14.82 8.65
C THR A 135 13.23 -14.91 8.18
N GLY A 136 13.59 -16.01 7.49
CA GLY A 136 14.91 -16.22 6.88
C GLY A 136 14.95 -16.03 5.37
N SER A 137 13.89 -15.49 4.76
CA SER A 137 13.75 -15.40 3.32
C SER A 137 14.54 -14.23 2.74
N ASN A 138 15.08 -14.42 1.53
CA ASN A 138 15.70 -13.35 0.75
C ASN A 138 14.70 -12.24 0.34
N LEU A 139 13.38 -12.49 0.45
CA LEU A 139 12.33 -11.53 0.14
C LEU A 139 12.34 -10.32 1.09
N VAL A 140 12.70 -10.54 2.35
CA VAL A 140 12.65 -9.49 3.39
C VAL A 140 14.02 -8.99 3.83
N THR A 141 15.08 -9.70 3.47
CA THR A 141 16.46 -9.23 3.64
C THR A 141 16.73 -8.05 2.70
N PRO A 142 17.44 -6.96 3.11
CA PRO A 142 17.80 -5.86 2.21
C PRO A 142 18.79 -6.26 1.11
N ALA A 143 18.81 -5.56 -0.03
CA ALA A 143 19.69 -5.90 -1.17
C ALA A 143 21.16 -5.80 -0.79
N GLY A 144 21.95 -6.83 -1.07
CA GLY A 144 23.37 -6.89 -0.71
C GLY A 144 23.65 -7.17 0.78
N ALA A 145 22.63 -7.34 1.62
CA ALA A 145 22.82 -7.77 2.99
C ALA A 145 23.03 -9.30 3.08
N THR A 146 23.97 -9.72 3.92
CA THR A 146 24.33 -11.14 4.13
C THR A 146 23.62 -11.79 5.33
N ALA A 147 22.77 -11.03 6.03
CA ALA A 147 22.01 -11.51 7.18
C ALA A 147 20.60 -10.90 7.17
N SER A 148 19.63 -11.60 7.79
CA SER A 148 18.27 -11.09 7.99
C SER A 148 18.28 -9.70 8.62
N PRO A 149 17.28 -8.86 8.33
CA PRO A 149 17.22 -7.51 8.87
C PRO A 149 17.31 -7.55 10.39
N SER A 150 18.32 -6.92 10.98
CA SER A 150 18.42 -6.78 12.44
C SER A 150 17.25 -5.92 12.92
N GLY A 151 16.18 -6.57 13.39
CA GLY A 151 15.00 -5.87 13.90
C GLY A 151 13.75 -6.73 14.00
N TRP A 152 13.62 -7.79 13.18
CA TRP A 152 12.42 -8.64 13.18
C TRP A 152 12.70 -10.04 13.71
N GLU A 153 11.89 -10.51 14.67
CA GLU A 153 11.95 -11.88 15.19
C GLU A 153 11.14 -12.87 14.34
N ALA A 154 10.14 -12.38 13.60
CA ALA A 154 9.32 -13.20 12.71
C ALA A 154 8.74 -12.37 11.58
N VAL A 155 8.54 -13.04 10.43
CA VAL A 155 7.85 -12.47 9.29
C VAL A 155 6.86 -13.48 8.72
N GLU A 156 5.59 -13.12 8.71
CA GLU A 156 4.51 -13.91 8.12
C GLU A 156 4.14 -13.36 6.74
N GLY A 157 4.25 -14.20 5.71
CA GLY A 157 4.06 -13.86 4.32
C GLY A 157 2.66 -14.17 3.79
N PHE A 158 2.09 -13.19 3.09
CA PHE A 158 0.80 -13.30 2.40
C PHE A 158 0.97 -12.90 0.94
N TRP A 159 0.67 -13.77 0.00
CA TRP A 159 0.73 -13.46 -1.42
C TRP A 159 -0.50 -12.66 -1.86
N VAL A 160 -0.27 -11.65 -2.68
CA VAL A 160 -1.34 -10.90 -3.34
C VAL A 160 -1.75 -11.68 -4.59
N ALA A 161 -2.85 -12.43 -4.50
CA ALA A 161 -3.32 -13.27 -5.60
C ALA A 161 -3.55 -12.44 -6.89
N ARG A 162 -2.99 -12.91 -8.01
CA ARG A 162 -3.09 -12.26 -9.35
C ARG A 162 -2.72 -10.77 -9.29
N PRO A 163 -1.44 -10.42 -9.06
CA PRO A 163 -1.01 -9.03 -8.84
C PRO A 163 -1.10 -8.13 -10.09
N TRP A 164 -1.54 -8.66 -11.23
CA TRP A 164 -1.91 -7.88 -12.42
C TRP A 164 -3.39 -7.46 -12.43
N LEU A 165 -4.23 -8.08 -11.60
CA LEU A 165 -5.69 -7.89 -11.59
C LEU A 165 -6.11 -6.93 -10.48
N THR A 166 -6.75 -5.83 -10.86
CA THR A 166 -7.25 -4.79 -9.92
C THR A 166 -8.63 -5.11 -9.33
N THR A 167 -9.46 -5.87 -10.05
CA THR A 167 -10.78 -6.29 -9.54
C THR A 167 -10.65 -7.26 -8.35
N GLU A 168 -11.60 -7.16 -7.44
CA GLU A 168 -11.70 -7.99 -6.24
C GLU A 168 -12.62 -9.21 -6.45
N ALA A 169 -13.12 -9.41 -7.68
CA ALA A 169 -13.92 -10.56 -8.09
C ALA A 169 -13.08 -11.67 -8.74
N CYS A 170 -13.67 -12.86 -8.88
CA CYS A 170 -13.05 -13.93 -9.65
C CYS A 170 -12.93 -13.52 -11.14
N PRO A 171 -11.80 -13.84 -11.79
CA PRO A 171 -11.61 -13.50 -13.19
C PRO A 171 -12.51 -14.36 -14.08
N VAL A 172 -12.93 -13.79 -15.21
CA VAL A 172 -13.51 -14.57 -16.31
C VAL A 172 -12.36 -15.22 -17.08
N VAL A 173 -12.44 -16.53 -17.25
CA VAL A 173 -11.44 -17.29 -18.01
C VAL A 173 -11.82 -17.24 -19.49
N HIS A 174 -10.93 -16.66 -20.30
CA HIS A 174 -10.99 -16.75 -21.75
C HIS A 174 -9.89 -17.71 -22.20
N LEU A 175 -10.29 -18.90 -22.67
CA LEU A 175 -9.36 -19.88 -23.23
C LEU A 175 -9.02 -19.50 -24.67
N ASP A 176 -7.75 -19.69 -25.04
CA ASP A 176 -7.34 -19.61 -26.43
C ASP A 176 -7.96 -20.80 -27.20
N PRO A 177 -8.75 -20.55 -28.26
CA PRO A 177 -9.36 -21.64 -29.03
C PRO A 177 -8.32 -22.56 -29.69
N LEU A 178 -7.10 -22.08 -29.94
CA LEU A 178 -6.00 -22.87 -30.50
C LEU A 178 -5.23 -23.66 -29.43
N THR A 179 -5.39 -23.29 -28.15
CA THR A 179 -4.74 -23.93 -27.01
C THR A 179 -5.79 -24.15 -25.90
N PRO A 180 -6.68 -25.15 -26.05
CA PRO A 180 -7.83 -25.32 -25.16
C PRO A 180 -7.47 -25.83 -23.75
N THR A 181 -6.18 -26.01 -23.46
CA THR A 181 -5.68 -26.43 -22.16
C THR A 181 -5.30 -25.22 -21.31
N GLN A 182 -5.72 -25.23 -20.04
CA GLN A 182 -5.23 -24.25 -19.08
C GLN A 182 -3.74 -24.51 -18.81
N GLY A 183 -2.90 -23.50 -19.06
CA GLY A 183 -1.49 -23.54 -18.73
C GLY A 183 -1.24 -23.52 -17.22
N ALA A 184 0.01 -23.80 -16.83
CA ALA A 184 0.43 -23.67 -15.44
C ALA A 184 0.20 -22.23 -14.92
N PRO A 185 -0.20 -22.04 -13.66
CA PRO A 185 -0.39 -20.72 -13.11
C PRO A 185 0.93 -19.95 -13.06
N SER A 186 0.89 -18.66 -13.41
CA SER A 186 2.05 -17.78 -13.24
C SER A 186 2.46 -17.69 -11.76
N PRO A 187 3.77 -17.60 -11.46
CA PRO A 187 4.25 -17.45 -10.09
C PRO A 187 3.76 -16.14 -9.47
N GLN A 188 3.68 -16.10 -8.14
CA GLN A 188 3.35 -14.89 -7.39
C GLN A 188 4.52 -13.90 -7.46
N THR A 189 4.22 -12.61 -7.64
CA THR A 189 5.25 -11.55 -7.74
C THR A 189 5.05 -10.41 -6.74
N LEU A 190 3.97 -10.43 -5.96
CA LEU A 190 3.70 -9.41 -4.95
C LEU A 190 3.16 -10.06 -3.69
N GLY A 191 3.71 -9.68 -2.54
CA GLY A 191 3.25 -10.14 -1.24
C GLY A 191 3.22 -9.04 -0.18
N LEU A 192 2.63 -9.36 0.96
CA LEU A 192 2.66 -8.60 2.20
C LEU A 192 3.45 -9.39 3.23
N ALA A 193 4.46 -8.76 3.78
CA ALA A 193 5.25 -9.28 4.89
C ALA A 193 4.70 -8.67 6.18
N ALA A 194 3.92 -9.45 6.93
CA ALA A 194 3.51 -9.06 8.28
C ALA A 194 4.71 -9.25 9.22
N VAL A 195 5.20 -8.16 9.78
CA VAL A 195 6.49 -8.13 10.49
C VAL A 195 6.30 -8.00 11.99
N PHE A 196 7.10 -8.74 12.75
CA PHE A 196 7.07 -8.76 14.21
C PHE A 196 8.46 -8.41 14.75
N GLU A 197 8.56 -7.33 15.51
CA GLU A 197 9.83 -6.81 16.04
C GLU A 197 10.38 -7.70 17.16
N ALA A 198 11.70 -7.79 17.25
CA ALA A 198 12.37 -8.55 18.31
C ALA A 198 12.02 -7.97 19.70
N GLY A 199 11.46 -8.81 20.57
CA GLY A 199 10.98 -8.39 21.90
C GLY A 199 9.71 -7.53 21.85
N GLY A 200 9.13 -7.32 20.67
CA GLY A 200 7.85 -6.66 20.49
C GLY A 200 6.67 -7.55 20.88
N SER A 201 5.46 -7.02 20.71
CA SER A 201 4.25 -7.79 20.95
C SER A 201 4.16 -8.97 19.99
N ARG A 202 3.88 -10.16 20.54
CA ARG A 202 3.55 -11.37 19.77
C ARG A 202 2.07 -11.47 19.44
N LEU A 203 1.29 -10.47 19.83
CA LEU A 203 -0.14 -10.43 19.58
C LEU A 203 -0.41 -10.35 18.08
N GLY A 204 -1.38 -11.13 17.60
CA GLY A 204 -1.69 -11.23 16.17
C GLY A 204 -0.78 -12.15 15.37
N ARG A 205 0.37 -12.56 15.91
CA ARG A 205 1.23 -13.59 15.30
C ARG A 205 0.51 -14.93 15.28
N ARG A 206 0.63 -15.65 14.16
CA ARG A 206 -0.01 -16.95 13.95
C ARG A 206 0.89 -18.13 14.26
N ASP A 207 2.21 -17.95 14.19
CA ASP A 207 3.17 -19.04 14.44
C ASP A 207 2.89 -20.27 13.58
N GLY A 208 2.58 -20.02 12.30
CA GLY A 208 2.21 -21.05 11.33
C GLY A 208 0.77 -21.58 11.46
N LYS A 209 -0.01 -21.14 12.47
CA LYS A 209 -1.41 -21.52 12.61
C LYS A 209 -2.27 -20.84 11.56
N ALA A 210 -2.89 -21.63 10.69
CA ALA A 210 -3.78 -21.11 9.67
C ALA A 210 -4.98 -20.34 10.24
N TYR A 211 -5.47 -19.40 9.44
CA TYR A 211 -6.84 -18.88 9.53
C TYR A 211 -7.75 -19.92 8.88
N GLU A 212 -8.75 -20.40 9.60
CA GLU A 212 -9.61 -21.51 9.15
C GLU A 212 -11.08 -21.21 9.44
N HIS A 213 -11.92 -21.50 8.45
CA HIS A 213 -13.37 -21.40 8.57
C HIS A 213 -14.02 -22.59 7.86
N THR A 214 -15.12 -23.09 8.43
CA THR A 214 -15.90 -24.18 7.82
C THR A 214 -17.30 -23.67 7.52
N VAL A 215 -17.61 -23.53 6.25
CA VAL A 215 -18.97 -23.26 5.77
C VAL A 215 -19.78 -24.54 5.89
N ARG A 216 -20.97 -24.42 6.48
CA ARG A 216 -21.92 -25.52 6.69
C ARG A 216 -23.22 -25.22 5.94
N PRO A 217 -23.97 -26.25 5.50
CA PRO A 217 -25.26 -26.06 4.88
C PRO A 217 -26.23 -25.38 5.85
N GLN A 218 -27.12 -24.56 5.30
CA GLN A 218 -28.22 -23.96 6.06
C GLN A 218 -29.47 -24.80 5.82
N GLY A 219 -29.93 -25.49 6.87
CA GLY A 219 -31.02 -26.47 6.76
C GLY A 219 -30.61 -27.69 5.91
N ASP A 220 -31.57 -28.24 5.17
CA ASP A 220 -31.39 -29.46 4.38
C ASP A 220 -30.84 -29.24 2.96
N GLN A 221 -30.54 -27.98 2.59
CA GLN A 221 -29.99 -27.70 1.27
C GLN A 221 -28.50 -28.07 1.19
N PRO A 222 -28.09 -28.88 0.18
CA PRO A 222 -26.69 -29.15 -0.07
C PRO A 222 -25.89 -27.86 -0.36
N LEU A 223 -24.63 -27.84 0.05
CA LEU A 223 -23.73 -26.73 -0.33
C LEU A 223 -23.42 -26.78 -1.82
N ALA A 224 -23.56 -25.64 -2.48
CA ALA A 224 -23.09 -25.46 -3.85
C ALA A 224 -21.59 -25.11 -3.89
N SER A 225 -20.93 -25.47 -4.99
CA SER A 225 -19.57 -24.98 -5.27
C SER A 225 -19.57 -23.45 -5.39
N PRO A 226 -18.58 -22.75 -4.79
CA PRO A 226 -18.52 -21.29 -4.77
C PRO A 226 -18.10 -20.73 -6.14
N SER A 227 -19.02 -20.68 -7.10
CA SER A 227 -18.76 -20.23 -8.49
C SER A 227 -18.32 -18.78 -8.60
N GLN A 228 -18.75 -17.92 -7.67
CA GLN A 228 -18.32 -16.53 -7.56
C GLN A 228 -17.10 -16.34 -6.62
N GLY A 229 -16.56 -17.44 -6.09
CA GLY A 229 -15.47 -17.47 -5.13
C GLY A 229 -15.80 -16.82 -3.77
N TYR A 230 -14.78 -16.75 -2.93
CA TYR A 230 -14.78 -16.04 -1.64
C TYR A 230 -13.83 -14.84 -1.72
N ARG A 231 -13.86 -13.96 -0.72
CA ARG A 231 -12.86 -12.88 -0.58
C ARG A 231 -12.05 -13.06 0.69
N LEU A 232 -10.75 -12.83 0.54
CA LEU A 232 -9.83 -12.60 1.64
C LEU A 232 -9.67 -11.09 1.80
N LEU A 233 -10.07 -10.55 2.95
CA LEU A 233 -9.83 -9.17 3.34
C LEU A 233 -8.61 -9.12 4.26
N LEU A 234 -7.64 -8.28 3.89
CA LEU A 234 -6.48 -7.94 4.72
C LEU A 234 -6.50 -6.43 4.96
N GLU A 235 -6.53 -6.03 6.22
CA GLU A 235 -6.43 -4.63 6.64
C GLU A 235 -5.28 -4.44 7.61
N GLY A 236 -4.69 -3.26 7.59
CA GLY A 236 -3.59 -2.94 8.45
C GLY A 236 -2.92 -1.62 8.11
N ARG A 237 -1.65 -1.52 8.48
CA ARG A 237 -0.79 -0.37 8.22
C ARG A 237 0.48 -0.80 7.49
N ILE A 238 0.90 0.00 6.52
CA ILE A 238 2.21 -0.15 5.88
C ILE A 238 3.29 0.32 6.84
N VAL A 239 4.33 -0.49 7.03
CA VAL A 239 5.52 -0.15 7.83
C VAL A 239 6.76 -0.17 6.95
N GLY A 240 7.88 0.30 7.49
CA GLY A 240 9.16 0.30 6.78
C GLY A 240 9.95 -0.98 7.03
N PHE A 241 10.57 -1.51 5.99
CA PHE A 241 11.73 -2.39 6.15
C PHE A 241 12.91 -1.63 6.78
N PRO A 242 13.87 -2.32 7.40
CA PRO A 242 15.18 -1.75 7.68
C PRO A 242 15.79 -1.18 6.39
N GLY A 243 16.06 0.13 6.40
CA GLY A 243 16.38 0.91 5.19
C GLY A 243 15.30 1.94 4.80
N GLY A 244 14.17 1.99 5.51
CA GLY A 244 13.18 3.07 5.38
C GLY A 244 12.29 2.99 4.13
N ARG A 245 12.25 1.83 3.47
CA ARG A 245 11.39 1.55 2.31
C ARG A 245 10.18 0.73 2.73
N ALA A 246 9.01 1.03 2.17
CA ALA A 246 7.80 0.25 2.44
C ALA A 246 7.73 -1.05 1.63
N ILE A 247 8.30 -1.03 0.41
CA ILE A 247 8.30 -2.16 -0.52
C ILE A 247 9.75 -2.48 -0.88
N GLN A 248 10.11 -3.76 -0.78
CA GLN A 248 11.38 -4.29 -1.26
C GLN A 248 11.13 -5.26 -2.41
N CYS A 249 12.03 -5.25 -3.39
CA CYS A 249 11.95 -6.10 -4.57
C CYS A 249 13.23 -6.92 -4.74
N ARG A 250 13.09 -8.07 -5.41
CA ARG A 250 14.14 -9.06 -5.68
C ARG A 250 13.96 -9.68 -7.06
N ALA A 251 15.06 -9.86 -7.78
CA ALA A 251 15.10 -10.66 -9.00
C ALA A 251 16.46 -11.36 -9.09
N ALA A 252 16.51 -12.55 -9.70
CA ALA A 252 17.78 -13.24 -9.92
C ALA A 252 18.58 -12.68 -11.11
N GLY A 253 17.98 -11.81 -11.93
CA GLY A 253 18.64 -11.11 -13.02
C GLY A 253 17.74 -10.03 -13.64
N PRO A 254 18.28 -9.19 -14.54
CA PRO A 254 17.53 -8.09 -15.15
C PRO A 254 16.38 -8.54 -16.07
N ASP A 255 16.50 -9.74 -16.66
CA ASP A 255 15.47 -10.32 -17.53
C ASP A 255 14.38 -11.08 -16.76
N GLN A 256 14.41 -11.04 -15.43
CA GLN A 256 13.39 -11.62 -14.58
C GLN A 256 12.53 -10.53 -13.97
N ARG A 257 11.21 -10.72 -14.03
CA ARG A 257 10.29 -9.83 -13.33
C ARG A 257 10.56 -9.90 -11.82
N PRO A 258 10.75 -8.75 -11.13
CA PRO A 258 10.99 -8.76 -9.71
C PRO A 258 9.80 -9.31 -8.91
N VAL A 259 10.11 -10.01 -7.81
CA VAL A 259 9.16 -10.31 -6.73
C VAL A 259 9.29 -9.21 -5.68
N CYS A 260 8.19 -8.55 -5.36
CA CYS A 260 8.15 -7.48 -4.38
C CYS A 260 7.31 -7.85 -3.16
N VAL A 261 7.70 -7.36 -1.99
CA VAL A 261 6.96 -7.53 -0.74
C VAL A 261 6.82 -6.18 -0.04
N ALA A 262 5.63 -5.88 0.45
CA ALA A 262 5.37 -4.70 1.28
C ALA A 262 5.41 -5.09 2.76
N ALA A 263 6.13 -4.34 3.59
CA ALA A 263 6.11 -4.56 5.04
C ALA A 263 4.83 -3.99 5.64
N VAL A 264 4.15 -4.80 6.45
CA VAL A 264 2.86 -4.44 7.05
C VAL A 264 2.76 -4.86 8.51
N GLN A 265 1.90 -4.17 9.25
CA GLN A 265 1.27 -4.68 10.47
C GLN A 265 -0.20 -4.94 10.14
N LEU A 266 -0.69 -6.15 10.43
CA LEU A 266 -2.08 -6.52 10.15
C LEU A 266 -2.97 -6.22 11.35
N ASP A 267 -4.05 -5.50 11.09
CA ASP A 267 -5.09 -5.17 12.09
C ASP A 267 -6.30 -6.10 11.96
N LYS A 268 -6.54 -6.63 10.74
CA LYS A 268 -7.66 -7.54 10.47
C LYS A 268 -7.33 -8.50 9.33
N VAL A 269 -7.74 -9.75 9.53
CA VAL A 269 -7.88 -10.76 8.48
C VAL A 269 -9.32 -11.24 8.50
N ALA A 270 -9.98 -11.33 7.35
CA ALA A 270 -11.33 -11.88 7.28
C ALA A 270 -11.57 -12.69 6.01
N PHE A 271 -12.43 -13.69 6.12
CA PHE A 271 -13.04 -14.34 4.97
C PHE A 271 -14.45 -13.78 4.77
N GLU A 272 -14.78 -13.43 3.54
CA GLU A 272 -16.09 -12.93 3.13
C GLU A 272 -16.65 -13.82 2.00
N ASP A 273 -17.97 -13.86 1.88
CA ASP A 273 -18.63 -14.46 0.72
C ASP A 273 -18.61 -13.52 -0.50
N ALA A 274 -19.28 -13.91 -1.58
CA ALA A 274 -19.29 -13.12 -2.80
C ALA A 274 -20.07 -11.81 -2.74
N SER A 275 -20.99 -11.68 -1.78
CA SER A 275 -21.76 -10.46 -1.52
C SER A 275 -21.00 -9.48 -0.62
N GLY A 276 -19.90 -9.92 -0.01
CA GLY A 276 -19.15 -9.16 0.98
C GLY A 276 -19.60 -9.43 2.42
N ALA A 277 -20.49 -10.40 2.65
CA ALA A 277 -20.85 -10.79 4.00
C ALA A 277 -19.68 -11.51 4.68
N THR A 278 -19.32 -11.08 5.90
CA THR A 278 -18.22 -11.68 6.65
C THR A 278 -18.60 -13.08 7.13
N LEU A 279 -17.77 -14.06 6.80
CA LEU A 279 -17.88 -15.45 7.25
C LEU A 279 -17.10 -15.67 8.55
N SER A 280 -15.93 -15.05 8.66
CA SER A 280 -15.06 -15.10 9.85
C SER A 280 -14.07 -13.95 9.84
N GLU A 281 -13.68 -13.51 11.03
CA GLU A 281 -12.79 -12.38 11.24
C GLU A 281 -11.79 -12.69 12.36
N TRP A 282 -10.56 -12.22 12.20
CA TRP A 282 -9.49 -12.28 13.19
C TRP A 282 -8.85 -10.90 13.33
N ARG A 283 -8.62 -10.48 14.56
CA ARG A 283 -7.89 -9.26 14.93
C ARG A 283 -6.79 -9.59 15.94
N PRO A 284 -5.66 -8.86 15.94
CA PRO A 284 -4.78 -8.81 17.11
C PRO A 284 -5.61 -8.35 18.30
N GLY A 285 -5.53 -9.05 19.43
CA GLY A 285 -6.37 -8.82 20.62
C GLY A 285 -6.08 -7.53 21.37
#